data_AF-A0A2P1NST2-F1
#
_entry.id   AF-A0A2P1NST2-F1
#
_cell.length_a   1.000
_cell.length_b   1.000
_cell.length_c   1.000
_cell.angle_alpha   90.00
_cell.angle_beta   90.00
_cell.angle_gamma   90.00
#
_symmetry.space_group_name_H-M   'P 1'
#
loop_
_entity.id
_entity.type
_entity.pdbx_description
1 polymer ?
#
loop_
_entity_poly.entity_id
_entity_poly.type
_entity_poly.pdbx_seq_one_letter_code
_entity_poly.pdbx_strand_id
1 'polypeptide(L)'
;EDAATLFQVEGIHPERLRIQPWFEYRDYRNKKYGVLLKSGEDWRCQRLTLNREVLSVAGMNRFLPLLDNVGQDFVRRVYTQVERSGRGKWTADLSNELFRFALESVCYVLYGQRLGLLQDYINPESQEFIDSITLMFHTTSPMLYIPPRVFRLMNVSIWKDHVKSWDAIFNHADLCIQGIYSSLRQRPDNTYSGVLSSLLLQHQLPLEDIKASITE
;
A
#
# COMPACT_ATOMS: atom_id res chain seq x y z
N GLU A 1 18.86 6.78 -24.88
CA GLU A 1 20.31 6.65 -24.62
C GLU A 1 20.64 7.14 -23.22
N ASP A 2 20.22 8.35 -22.83
CA ASP A 2 20.50 8.94 -21.49
C ASP A 2 20.12 8.08 -20.29
N ALA A 3 18.92 7.45 -20.30
CA ALA A 3 18.50 6.58 -19.19
C ALA A 3 19.44 5.37 -19.04
N ALA A 4 19.91 4.78 -20.14
CA ALA A 4 20.84 3.66 -20.09
C ALA A 4 22.18 4.10 -19.50
N THR A 5 22.70 5.26 -19.91
CA THR A 5 23.92 5.85 -19.34
C THR A 5 23.79 6.11 -17.84
N LEU A 6 22.64 6.65 -17.40
CA LEU A 6 22.37 6.87 -15.98
C LEU A 6 22.39 5.56 -15.18
N PHE A 7 21.73 4.52 -15.66
CA PHE A 7 21.68 3.23 -14.96
C PHE A 7 23.01 2.46 -15.03
N GLN A 8 23.90 2.74 -15.99
CA GLN A 8 25.24 2.14 -16.04
C GLN A 8 26.17 2.64 -14.92
N VAL A 9 25.94 3.85 -14.42
CA VAL A 9 26.72 4.44 -13.32
C VAL A 9 26.03 4.28 -11.95
N GLU A 10 24.93 3.54 -11.90
CA GLU A 10 24.19 3.29 -10.65
C GLU A 10 25.03 2.47 -9.68
N GLY A 11 25.16 2.97 -8.44
CA GLY A 11 25.88 2.28 -7.37
C GLY A 11 25.08 1.11 -6.78
N ILE A 12 25.67 0.42 -5.80
CA ILE A 12 25.04 -0.72 -5.10
C ILE A 12 23.79 -0.27 -4.30
N HIS A 13 23.75 1.00 -3.92
CA HIS A 13 22.72 1.62 -3.09
C HIS A 13 22.14 2.85 -3.81
N PRO A 14 21.29 2.66 -4.84
CA PRO A 14 20.68 3.78 -5.55
C PRO A 14 19.85 4.66 -4.62
N GLU A 15 19.95 5.96 -4.82
CA GLU A 15 19.14 6.96 -4.14
C GLU A 15 18.17 7.62 -5.10
N ARG A 16 17.02 8.03 -4.56
CA ARG A 16 15.97 8.71 -5.32
C ARG A 16 15.57 9.99 -4.62
N LEU A 17 14.75 10.78 -5.31
CA LEU A 17 14.21 12.01 -4.74
C LEU A 17 13.50 11.72 -3.41
N ARG A 18 13.90 12.45 -2.37
CA ARG A 18 13.27 12.37 -1.05
C ARG A 18 11.97 13.15 -1.05
N ILE A 19 10.86 12.45 -0.83
CA ILE A 19 9.55 13.08 -0.62
C ILE A 19 9.49 13.59 0.82
N GLN A 20 10.01 14.81 1.04
CA GLN A 20 10.16 15.44 2.36
C GLN A 20 8.94 15.29 3.30
N PRO A 21 7.67 15.53 2.87
CA PRO A 21 6.53 15.40 3.79
C PRO A 21 6.37 13.99 4.37
N TRP A 22 6.76 12.94 3.65
CA TRP A 22 6.64 11.57 4.12
C TRP A 22 7.69 11.25 5.18
N PHE A 23 8.93 11.74 5.01
CA PHE A 23 9.97 11.68 6.03
C PHE A 23 9.55 12.46 7.28
N GLU A 24 9.07 13.69 7.12
CA GLU A 24 8.63 14.51 8.25
C GLU A 24 7.49 13.87 9.04
N TYR A 25 6.57 13.15 8.37
CA TYR A 25 5.49 12.44 9.06
C TYR A 25 6.07 11.32 9.94
N ARG A 26 6.96 10.51 9.36
CA ARG A 26 7.60 9.39 10.06
C ARG A 26 8.36 9.87 11.29
N ASP A 27 9.13 10.94 11.15
CA ASP A 27 9.88 11.55 12.26
C ASP A 27 8.94 12.14 13.32
N TYR A 28 7.90 12.85 12.88
CA TYR A 28 6.92 13.48 13.78
C TYR A 28 6.14 12.46 14.62
N ARG A 29 5.82 11.29 14.05
CA ARG A 29 5.11 10.18 14.73
C ARG A 29 6.04 9.10 15.28
N ASN A 30 7.35 9.27 15.18
CA ASN A 30 8.36 8.27 15.57
C ASN A 30 8.09 6.88 14.95
N LYS A 31 7.70 6.84 13.67
CA LYS A 31 7.45 5.62 12.90
C LYS A 31 8.72 5.23 12.13
N LYS A 32 9.02 3.93 12.05
CA LYS A 32 10.13 3.40 11.24
C LYS A 32 9.90 3.69 9.76
N TYR A 33 11.00 3.87 9.03
CA TYR A 33 10.99 3.97 7.57
C TYR A 33 10.87 2.58 6.97
N GLY A 34 10.03 2.41 5.94
CA GLY A 34 10.03 1.20 5.13
C GLY A 34 11.04 1.31 3.98
N VAL A 35 11.03 0.30 3.11
CA VAL A 35 11.94 0.21 1.94
C VAL A 35 11.85 1.42 1.00
N LEU A 36 10.74 2.16 1.00
CA LEU A 36 10.62 3.36 0.18
C LEU A 36 11.43 4.51 0.79
N LEU A 37 11.45 4.66 2.11
CA LEU A 37 12.11 5.81 2.75
C LEU A 37 13.53 5.51 3.25
N LYS A 38 13.98 4.25 3.21
CA LYS A 38 15.36 3.87 3.52
C LYS A 38 16.34 4.17 2.38
N SER A 39 17.61 4.31 2.76
CA SER A 39 18.78 4.43 1.86
C SER A 39 19.91 3.52 2.33
N GLY A 40 20.96 3.36 1.52
CA GLY A 40 22.17 2.64 1.92
C GLY A 40 21.93 1.16 2.22
N GLU A 41 22.70 0.61 3.17
CA GLU A 41 22.66 -0.81 3.50
C GLU A 41 21.31 -1.24 4.09
N ASP A 42 20.68 -0.39 4.90
CA ASP A 42 19.37 -0.68 5.49
C ASP A 42 18.30 -0.87 4.41
N TRP A 43 18.33 -0.05 3.35
CA TRP A 43 17.48 -0.24 2.18
C TRP A 43 17.78 -1.57 1.49
N ARG A 44 19.05 -1.88 1.24
CA ARG A 44 19.47 -3.08 0.51
C ARG A 44 19.04 -4.35 1.23
N CYS A 45 19.30 -4.45 2.54
CA CYS A 45 18.89 -5.57 3.38
C CYS A 45 17.38 -5.81 3.28
N GLN A 46 16.58 -4.77 3.46
CA GLN A 46 15.12 -4.89 3.40
C GLN A 46 14.62 -5.22 1.99
N ARG A 47 15.20 -4.61 0.96
CA ARG A 47 14.83 -4.84 -0.44
C ARG A 47 15.08 -6.29 -0.86
N LEU A 48 16.21 -6.88 -0.46
CA LEU A 48 16.55 -8.26 -0.79
C LEU A 48 15.56 -9.25 -0.17
N THR A 49 15.14 -9.02 1.07
CA THR A 49 14.12 -9.87 1.73
C THR A 49 12.77 -9.73 1.04
N LEU A 50 12.30 -8.49 0.82
CA LEU A 50 11.00 -8.25 0.18
C LEU A 50 10.93 -8.81 -1.24
N ASN A 51 12.00 -8.68 -2.03
CA ASN A 51 12.05 -9.19 -3.41
C ASN A 51 11.74 -10.70 -3.48
N ARG A 52 12.12 -11.49 -2.47
CA ARG A 52 11.82 -12.93 -2.44
C ARG A 52 10.32 -13.20 -2.37
N GLU A 53 9.59 -12.38 -1.61
CA GLU A 53 8.15 -12.55 -1.43
C GLU A 53 7.32 -11.88 -2.53
N VAL A 54 7.75 -10.71 -3.03
CA VAL A 54 6.91 -9.88 -3.90
C VAL A 54 7.35 -9.84 -5.36
N LEU A 55 8.63 -10.09 -5.68
CA LEU A 55 9.16 -10.00 -7.05
C LEU A 55 9.69 -11.33 -7.61
N SER A 56 9.93 -12.34 -6.78
CA SER A 56 10.38 -13.64 -7.27
C SER A 56 9.25 -14.37 -7.97
N VAL A 57 9.58 -15.19 -8.98
CA VAL A 57 8.60 -16.02 -9.69
C VAL A 57 7.82 -16.92 -8.71
N ALA A 58 8.52 -17.48 -7.71
CA ALA A 58 7.90 -18.31 -6.69
C ALA A 58 6.92 -17.51 -5.80
N GLY A 59 7.28 -16.28 -5.43
CA GLY A 59 6.41 -15.37 -4.67
C GLY A 59 5.18 -14.98 -5.47
N MET A 60 5.37 -14.54 -6.72
CA MET A 60 4.28 -14.19 -7.64
C MET A 60 3.29 -15.33 -7.83
N ASN A 61 3.77 -16.55 -8.09
CA ASN A 61 2.90 -17.73 -8.26
C ASN A 61 2.01 -18.02 -7.05
N ARG A 62 2.40 -17.62 -5.83
CA ARG A 62 1.57 -17.81 -4.62
C ARG A 62 0.39 -16.84 -4.56
N PHE A 63 0.57 -15.60 -5.00
CA PHE A 63 -0.47 -14.57 -4.92
C PHE A 63 -1.24 -14.34 -6.23
N LEU A 64 -0.81 -14.91 -7.36
CA LEU A 64 -1.55 -14.86 -8.63
C LEU A 64 -3.02 -15.30 -8.49
N PRO A 65 -3.35 -16.41 -7.79
CA PRO A 65 -4.75 -16.80 -7.58
C PRO A 65 -5.55 -15.75 -6.78
N LEU A 66 -4.90 -15.02 -5.87
CA LEU A 66 -5.55 -13.96 -5.10
C LEU A 66 -5.94 -12.79 -6.03
N LEU A 67 -5.04 -12.40 -6.93
CA LEU A 67 -5.30 -11.37 -7.93
C LEU A 67 -6.39 -11.79 -8.92
N ASP A 68 -6.37 -13.06 -9.38
CA ASP A 68 -7.38 -13.60 -10.29
C ASP A 68 -8.78 -13.53 -9.67
N ASN A 69 -8.93 -13.89 -8.39
CA ASN A 69 -10.20 -13.77 -7.67
C ASN A 69 -10.74 -12.33 -7.67
N VAL A 70 -9.88 -11.33 -7.42
CA VAL A 70 -10.30 -9.91 -7.44
C VAL A 70 -10.64 -9.46 -8.86
N GLY A 71 -9.89 -9.94 -9.87
CA GLY A 71 -10.17 -9.72 -11.28
C GLY A 71 -11.55 -10.25 -11.70
N GLN A 72 -11.87 -11.48 -11.32
CA GLN A 72 -13.18 -12.09 -11.58
C GLN A 72 -14.32 -11.32 -10.90
N ASP A 73 -14.11 -10.85 -9.67
CA ASP A 73 -15.09 -10.02 -8.95
C ASP A 73 -15.34 -8.68 -9.64
N PHE A 74 -14.29 -8.04 -10.14
CA PHE A 74 -14.40 -6.80 -10.90
C PHE A 74 -15.18 -7.02 -12.21
N VAL A 75 -14.87 -8.08 -12.95
CA VAL A 75 -15.59 -8.46 -14.17
C VAL A 75 -17.07 -8.71 -13.86
N ARG A 76 -17.38 -9.45 -12.79
CA ARG A 76 -18.76 -9.70 -12.35
C ARG A 76 -19.49 -8.40 -12.04
N ARG A 77 -18.85 -7.47 -11.33
CA ARG A 77 -19.41 -6.15 -11.02
C ARG A 77 -19.74 -5.37 -12.29
N VAL A 78 -18.84 -5.35 -13.28
CA VAL A 78 -19.08 -4.70 -14.58
C VAL A 78 -20.32 -5.30 -15.27
N TYR A 79 -20.42 -6.64 -15.33
CA TYR A 79 -21.61 -7.30 -15.90
C TYR A 79 -22.89 -6.95 -15.17
N THR A 80 -22.89 -6.93 -13.83
CA THR A 80 -24.05 -6.50 -13.04
C THR A 80 -24.47 -5.06 -13.35
N GLN A 81 -23.53 -4.13 -13.54
CA GLN A 81 -23.86 -2.76 -13.93
C GLN A 81 -24.42 -2.66 -15.36
N VAL A 82 -23.89 -3.47 -16.27
CA VAL A 82 -24.40 -3.59 -17.65
C VAL A 82 -25.84 -4.09 -17.65
N GLU A 83 -26.15 -5.12 -16.86
CA GLU A 83 -27.52 -5.65 -16.72
C GLU A 83 -28.46 -4.61 -16.11
N ARG A 84 -28.06 -3.95 -15.01
CA ARG A 84 -28.84 -2.88 -14.36
C ARG A 84 -29.13 -1.69 -15.27
N SER A 85 -28.28 -1.42 -16.26
CA SER A 85 -28.50 -0.34 -17.23
C SER A 85 -29.71 -0.57 -18.14
N GLY A 86 -30.13 -1.83 -18.34
CA GLY A 86 -31.19 -2.22 -19.28
C GLY A 86 -30.86 -1.98 -20.77
N ARG A 87 -29.66 -1.50 -21.11
CA ARG A 87 -29.25 -1.12 -22.47
C ARG A 87 -28.19 -2.05 -23.08
N GLY A 88 -27.81 -3.10 -22.35
CA GLY A 88 -26.71 -3.98 -22.73
C GLY A 88 -25.34 -3.28 -22.74
N LYS A 89 -25.23 -2.09 -22.15
CA LYS A 89 -23.98 -1.33 -22.03
C LYS A 89 -23.98 -0.42 -20.81
N TRP A 90 -22.83 -0.26 -20.18
CA TRP A 90 -22.61 0.65 -19.06
C TRP A 90 -21.61 1.73 -19.45
N THR A 91 -21.98 3.00 -19.25
CA THR A 91 -21.09 4.16 -19.46
C THR A 91 -20.93 4.86 -18.12
N ALA A 92 -19.70 4.84 -17.58
CA ALA A 92 -19.36 5.46 -16.31
C ALA A 92 -17.89 5.89 -16.28
N ASP A 93 -17.55 6.79 -15.36
CA ASP A 93 -16.17 7.05 -14.98
C ASP A 93 -15.67 5.88 -14.11
N LEU A 94 -14.71 5.13 -14.66
CA LEU A 94 -14.13 3.98 -13.98
C LEU A 94 -12.99 4.35 -13.02
N SER A 95 -12.62 5.62 -12.89
CA SER A 95 -11.47 6.03 -12.06
C SER A 95 -11.60 5.54 -10.61
N ASN A 96 -12.77 5.72 -10.00
CA ASN A 96 -13.04 5.24 -8.64
C ASN A 96 -13.14 3.70 -8.57
N GLU A 97 -13.72 3.08 -9.59
CA GLU A 97 -13.86 1.61 -9.68
C GLU A 97 -12.50 0.91 -9.83
N LEU A 98 -11.60 1.50 -10.63
CA LEU A 98 -10.23 1.05 -10.81
C LEU A 98 -9.37 1.31 -9.57
N PHE A 99 -9.58 2.43 -8.88
CA PHE A 99 -8.91 2.68 -7.59
C PHE A 99 -9.29 1.62 -6.56
N ARG A 100 -10.59 1.32 -6.41
CA ARG A 100 -11.09 0.25 -5.52
C ARG A 100 -10.56 -1.12 -5.92
N PHE A 101 -10.54 -1.43 -7.21
CA PHE A 101 -9.97 -2.67 -7.73
C PHE A 101 -8.48 -2.82 -7.40
N ALA A 102 -7.68 -1.77 -7.64
CA ALA A 102 -6.26 -1.77 -7.33
C ALA A 102 -6.01 -1.93 -5.82
N LEU A 103 -6.79 -1.22 -4.99
CA LEU A 103 -6.65 -1.28 -3.55
C LEU A 103 -7.06 -2.65 -2.98
N GLU A 104 -8.18 -3.22 -3.44
CA GLU A 104 -8.61 -4.57 -3.05
C GLU A 104 -7.55 -5.61 -3.44
N SER A 105 -6.98 -5.47 -4.64
CA SER A 105 -5.94 -6.36 -5.16
C SER A 105 -4.68 -6.34 -4.30
N VAL A 106 -4.13 -5.14 -4.03
CA VAL A 106 -2.89 -5.03 -3.23
C VAL A 106 -3.13 -5.44 -1.78
N CYS A 107 -4.24 -5.02 -1.15
CA CYS A 107 -4.57 -5.41 0.21
C CYS A 107 -4.78 -6.92 0.34
N TYR A 108 -5.40 -7.57 -0.65
CA TYR A 108 -5.59 -9.02 -0.61
C TYR A 108 -4.27 -9.78 -0.79
N VAL A 109 -3.36 -9.30 -1.64
CA VAL A 109 -2.02 -9.88 -1.77
C VAL A 109 -1.20 -9.70 -0.48
N LEU A 110 -1.25 -8.52 0.13
CA LEU A 110 -0.47 -8.21 1.33
C LEU A 110 -0.99 -8.93 2.57
N TYR A 111 -2.30 -8.85 2.81
CA TYR A 111 -2.95 -9.29 4.05
C TYR A 111 -3.63 -10.65 3.94
N GLY A 112 -3.88 -11.16 2.73
CA GLY A 112 -4.69 -12.37 2.55
C GLY A 112 -6.16 -12.20 2.95
N GLN A 113 -6.61 -10.96 3.14
CA GLN A 113 -7.98 -10.61 3.54
C GLN A 113 -8.66 -9.71 2.50
N ARG A 114 -9.96 -9.93 2.30
CA ARG A 114 -10.81 -9.13 1.40
C ARG A 114 -11.38 -7.95 2.16
N LEU A 115 -11.19 -6.73 1.64
CA LEU A 115 -11.78 -5.52 2.22
C LEU A 115 -13.23 -5.30 1.74
N GLY A 116 -13.60 -5.92 0.62
CA GLY A 116 -14.94 -5.82 0.04
C GLY A 116 -15.19 -4.55 -0.73
N LEU A 117 -14.13 -3.90 -1.25
CA LEU A 117 -14.23 -2.61 -1.94
C LEU A 117 -14.99 -2.66 -3.28
N LEU A 118 -15.19 -3.87 -3.81
CA LEU A 118 -15.94 -4.12 -5.05
C LEU A 118 -17.42 -4.44 -4.81
N GLN A 119 -17.89 -4.43 -3.56
CA GLN A 119 -19.31 -4.63 -3.25
C GLN A 119 -20.14 -3.37 -3.50
N ASP A 120 -21.47 -3.51 -3.57
CA ASP A 120 -22.38 -2.36 -3.67
C ASP A 120 -22.35 -1.50 -2.40
N TYR A 121 -22.20 -2.15 -1.24
CA TYR A 121 -22.02 -1.51 0.05
C TYR A 121 -20.56 -1.65 0.49
N ILE A 122 -19.89 -0.53 0.72
CA ILE A 122 -18.53 -0.48 1.28
C ILE A 122 -18.67 -0.11 2.75
N ASN A 123 -18.02 -0.85 3.63
CA ASN A 123 -18.04 -0.54 5.05
C ASN A 123 -17.39 0.86 5.30
N PRO A 124 -17.85 1.63 6.30
CA PRO A 124 -17.35 2.98 6.54
C PRO A 124 -15.84 3.06 6.79
N GLU A 125 -15.27 2.05 7.45
CA GLU A 125 -13.84 1.99 7.76
C GLU A 125 -12.95 1.87 6.51
N SER A 126 -13.37 1.05 5.54
CA SER A 126 -12.67 0.86 4.28
C SER A 126 -12.83 2.08 3.36
N GLN A 127 -13.97 2.77 3.44
CA GLN A 127 -14.15 4.05 2.76
C GLN A 127 -13.24 5.14 3.38
N GLU A 128 -13.12 5.20 4.70
CA GLU A 128 -12.18 6.10 5.38
C GLU A 128 -10.73 5.81 4.98
N PHE A 129 -10.35 4.54 4.82
CA PHE A 129 -9.04 4.15 4.32
C PHE A 129 -8.78 4.64 2.89
N ILE A 130 -9.74 4.45 1.97
CA ILE A 130 -9.69 4.98 0.59
C ILE A 130 -9.51 6.50 0.57
N ASP A 131 -10.34 7.20 1.35
CA ASP A 131 -10.35 8.66 1.41
C ASP A 131 -9.03 9.18 2.00
N SER A 132 -8.46 8.46 2.97
CA SER A 132 -7.17 8.79 3.59
C SER A 132 -6.01 8.64 2.61
N ILE A 133 -5.97 7.57 1.79
CA ILE A 133 -4.94 7.43 0.74
C ILE A 133 -5.05 8.57 -0.27
N THR A 134 -6.28 8.88 -0.70
CA THR A 134 -6.53 9.97 -1.66
C THR A 134 -6.08 11.32 -1.09
N LEU A 135 -6.43 11.61 0.16
CA LEU A 135 -6.05 12.83 0.86
C LEU A 135 -4.52 12.91 1.08
N MET A 136 -3.87 11.79 1.37
CA MET A 136 -2.41 11.71 1.53
C MET A 136 -1.70 12.14 0.24
N PHE A 137 -2.11 11.64 -0.93
CA PHE A 137 -1.53 12.07 -2.21
C PHE A 137 -1.86 13.52 -2.54
N HIS A 138 -3.11 13.95 -2.33
CA HIS A 138 -3.54 15.33 -2.60
C HIS A 138 -2.76 16.34 -1.77
N THR A 139 -2.54 16.06 -0.48
CA THR A 139 -1.73 16.92 0.41
C THR A 139 -0.23 16.85 0.10
N THR A 140 0.26 15.73 -0.43
CA THR A 140 1.68 15.59 -0.85
C THR A 140 2.02 16.50 -2.02
N SER A 141 1.14 16.61 -3.03
CA SER A 141 1.40 17.37 -4.26
C SER A 141 1.91 18.81 -4.05
N PRO A 142 1.23 19.69 -3.27
CA PRO A 142 1.75 21.04 -3.00
C PRO A 142 3.03 21.02 -2.15
N MET A 143 3.23 20.00 -1.31
CA MET A 143 4.41 19.85 -0.46
C MET A 143 5.65 19.31 -1.19
N LEU A 144 5.53 18.95 -2.48
CA LEU A 144 6.67 18.67 -3.35
C LEU A 144 7.45 19.93 -3.72
N TYR A 145 6.76 21.08 -3.75
CA TYR A 145 7.34 22.37 -4.17
C TYR A 145 7.62 23.29 -2.98
N ILE A 146 6.83 23.19 -1.91
CA ILE A 146 6.93 24.03 -0.72
C ILE A 146 7.14 23.13 0.50
N PRO A 147 8.23 23.31 1.27
CA PRO A 147 8.51 22.46 2.42
C PRO A 147 7.39 22.50 3.49
N PRO A 148 7.10 21.38 4.18
CA PRO A 148 6.05 21.33 5.21
C PRO A 148 6.22 22.37 6.33
N ARG A 149 7.47 22.74 6.65
CA ARG A 149 7.78 23.82 7.59
C ARG A 149 7.06 25.12 7.22
N VAL A 150 7.06 25.52 5.95
CA VAL A 150 6.42 26.76 5.50
C VAL A 150 4.91 26.70 5.72
N PHE A 151 4.27 25.57 5.39
CA PHE A 151 2.83 25.36 5.64
C PHE A 151 2.48 25.40 7.13
N ARG A 152 3.35 24.87 8.01
CA ARG A 152 3.19 24.98 9.46
C ARG A 152 3.27 26.43 9.94
N LEU A 153 4.22 27.22 9.43
CA LEU A 153 4.35 28.65 9.78
C LEU A 153 3.15 29.47 9.29
N MET A 154 2.64 29.18 8.09
CA MET A 154 1.47 29.88 7.53
C MET A 154 0.12 29.44 8.15
N ASN A 155 0.15 28.51 9.12
CA ASN A 155 -1.04 27.90 9.76
C ASN A 155 -2.07 27.32 8.76
N VAL A 156 -1.58 26.82 7.62
CA VAL A 156 -2.42 26.20 6.59
C VAL A 156 -2.69 24.73 6.97
N SER A 157 -3.91 24.25 6.78
CA SER A 157 -4.33 22.90 7.22
C SER A 157 -3.64 21.74 6.50
N ILE A 158 -2.94 21.99 5.38
CA ILE A 158 -2.33 20.95 4.52
C ILE A 158 -1.46 19.96 5.34
N TRP A 159 -0.59 20.45 6.21
CA TRP A 159 0.23 19.57 7.05
C TRP A 159 -0.60 18.76 8.05
N LYS A 160 -1.62 19.37 8.65
CA LYS A 160 -2.52 18.69 9.60
C LYS A 160 -3.32 17.60 8.90
N ASP A 161 -3.83 17.89 7.70
CA ASP A 161 -4.58 16.94 6.87
C ASP A 161 -3.67 15.80 6.37
N HIS A 162 -2.40 16.10 6.07
CA HIS A 162 -1.39 15.09 5.72
C HIS A 162 -1.08 14.16 6.89
N VAL A 163 -0.90 14.69 8.09
CA VAL A 163 -0.67 13.88 9.30
C VAL A 163 -1.90 13.02 9.60
N LYS A 164 -3.11 13.59 9.53
CA LYS A 164 -4.36 12.86 9.78
C LYS A 164 -4.56 11.70 8.79
N SER A 165 -4.32 11.94 7.50
CA SER A 165 -4.45 10.90 6.47
C SER A 165 -3.44 9.77 6.67
N TRP A 166 -2.18 10.09 6.95
CA TRP A 166 -1.19 9.06 7.28
C TRP A 166 -1.52 8.30 8.57
N ASP A 167 -2.00 8.96 9.62
CA ASP A 167 -2.40 8.28 10.86
C ASP A 167 -3.52 7.25 10.58
N ALA A 168 -4.51 7.60 9.78
CA ALA A 168 -5.57 6.67 9.38
C ALA A 168 -5.03 5.46 8.58
N ILE A 169 -4.12 5.71 7.62
CA ILE A 169 -3.45 4.65 6.84
C ILE A 169 -2.67 3.70 7.76
N PHE A 170 -1.88 4.26 8.69
CA PHE A 170 -1.09 3.45 9.64
C PHE A 170 -1.97 2.66 10.60
N ASN A 171 -3.04 3.27 11.10
CA ASN A 171 -3.97 2.58 12.00
C ASN A 171 -4.65 1.41 11.29
N HIS A 172 -5.10 1.58 10.05
CA HIS A 172 -5.70 0.50 9.26
C HIS A 172 -4.70 -0.63 9.03
N ALA A 173 -3.48 -0.31 8.62
CA ALA A 173 -2.42 -1.30 8.45
C ALA A 173 -2.08 -2.03 9.76
N ASP A 174 -1.97 -1.32 10.89
CA ASP A 174 -1.73 -1.91 12.21
C ASP A 174 -2.85 -2.88 12.61
N LEU A 175 -4.12 -2.56 12.33
CA LEU A 175 -5.25 -3.45 12.59
C LEU A 175 -5.16 -4.75 11.76
N CYS A 176 -4.91 -4.65 10.45
CA CYS A 176 -4.71 -5.81 9.59
C CYS A 176 -3.55 -6.68 10.07
N ILE A 177 -2.42 -6.05 10.42
CA ILE A 177 -1.20 -6.74 10.85
C ILE A 177 -1.43 -7.46 12.19
N GLN A 178 -2.09 -6.82 13.15
CA GLN A 178 -2.44 -7.45 14.43
C GLN A 178 -3.43 -8.61 14.24
N GLY A 179 -4.42 -8.45 13.38
CA GLY A 179 -5.37 -9.50 13.04
C GLY A 179 -4.67 -10.75 12.50
N ILE A 180 -3.77 -10.58 11.53
CA ILE A 180 -3.00 -11.69 10.93
C ILE A 180 -2.00 -12.29 11.92
N TYR A 181 -1.32 -11.46 12.70
CA TYR A 181 -0.37 -11.94 13.69
C TYR A 181 -1.06 -12.79 14.77
N SER A 182 -2.25 -12.38 15.22
CA SER A 182 -3.03 -13.13 16.20
C SER A 182 -3.60 -14.43 15.62
N SER A 183 -4.07 -14.44 14.36
CA SER A 183 -4.57 -15.66 13.71
C SER A 183 -3.47 -16.70 13.51
N LEU A 184 -2.27 -16.28 13.08
CA LEU A 184 -1.10 -17.15 12.92
C LEU A 184 -0.66 -17.80 14.23
N ARG A 185 -0.80 -17.11 15.37
CA ARG A 185 -0.51 -17.68 16.69
C ARG A 185 -1.52 -18.74 17.13
N GLN A 186 -2.78 -18.62 16.70
CA GLN A 186 -3.85 -19.54 17.11
C GLN A 186 -3.96 -20.77 16.21
N ARG A 187 -3.71 -20.60 14.91
CA ARG A 187 -3.75 -21.68 13.91
C ARG A 187 -2.57 -21.53 12.95
N PRO A 188 -1.45 -22.23 13.19
CA PRO A 188 -0.36 -22.31 12.23
C PRO A 188 -0.77 -23.24 11.09
N ASP A 189 -1.73 -22.81 10.27
CA ASP A 189 -2.02 -23.48 9.00
C ASP A 189 -0.93 -23.11 7.99
N ASN A 190 -0.41 -24.12 7.29
CA ASN A 190 0.65 -23.96 6.27
C ASN A 190 0.14 -23.34 4.96
N THR A 191 -1.12 -22.91 4.91
CA THR A 191 -1.75 -22.34 3.72
C THR A 191 -1.31 -20.89 3.55
N TYR A 192 -0.86 -20.51 2.36
CA TYR A 192 -0.42 -19.14 2.08
C TYR A 192 -1.56 -18.14 2.32
N SER A 193 -1.32 -17.18 3.21
CA SER A 193 -2.30 -16.16 3.63
C SER A 193 -1.77 -14.74 3.37
N GLY A 194 -1.13 -14.54 2.22
CA GLY A 194 -0.59 -13.24 1.80
C GLY A 194 0.87 -12.98 2.20
N VAL A 195 1.45 -11.93 1.63
CA VAL A 195 2.88 -11.58 1.77
C VAL A 195 3.25 -11.33 3.22
N LEU A 196 2.41 -10.63 3.98
CA LEU A 196 2.66 -10.34 5.39
C LEU A 196 2.81 -11.64 6.21
N SER A 197 1.94 -12.63 5.98
CA SER A 197 2.02 -13.91 6.70
C SER A 197 3.36 -14.61 6.46
N SER A 198 3.84 -14.60 5.22
CA SER A 198 5.13 -15.18 4.84
C SER A 198 6.30 -14.43 5.49
N LEU A 199 6.28 -13.09 5.48
CA LEU A 199 7.31 -12.27 6.12
C LEU A 199 7.36 -12.49 7.65
N LEU A 200 6.20 -12.62 8.30
CA LEU A 200 6.09 -12.87 9.73
C LEU A 200 6.62 -14.26 10.13
N LEU A 201 6.37 -15.29 9.32
CA LEU A 201 6.81 -16.67 9.57
C LEU A 201 8.31 -16.86 9.33
N GLN A 202 8.92 -16.09 8.42
CA GLN A 202 10.34 -16.22 8.08
C GLN A 202 11.28 -15.58 9.11
N HIS A 203 10.78 -14.67 9.97
CA HIS A 203 11.55 -13.95 10.99
C HIS A 203 12.84 -13.26 10.48
N GLN A 204 12.92 -12.93 9.19
CA GLN A 204 14.09 -12.29 8.56
C GLN A 204 14.13 -10.77 8.75
N LEU A 205 13.04 -10.16 9.21
CA LEU A 205 12.95 -8.73 9.47
C LEU A 205 12.27 -8.46 10.83
N PRO A 206 12.70 -7.42 11.56
CA PRO A 206 11.97 -6.94 12.73
C PRO A 206 10.52 -6.59 12.38
N LEU A 207 9.58 -6.83 13.31
CA LEU A 207 8.16 -6.58 13.10
C LEU A 207 7.89 -5.13 12.66
N GLU A 208 8.56 -4.16 13.28
CA GLU A 208 8.39 -2.74 12.96
C GLU A 208 8.92 -2.38 11.56
N ASP A 209 9.93 -3.08 11.06
CA ASP A 209 10.40 -2.92 9.67
C ASP A 209 9.41 -3.53 8.68
N ILE A 210 8.82 -4.70 9.00
CA ILE A 210 7.77 -5.31 8.20
C ILE A 210 6.56 -4.37 8.13
N LYS A 211 6.10 -3.86 9.27
CA LYS A 211 4.99 -2.89 9.34
C LYS A 211 5.26 -1.68 8.47
N ALA A 212 6.40 -1.04 8.65
CA ALA A 212 6.76 0.15 7.88
C ALA A 212 6.79 -0.12 6.37
N SER A 213 7.27 -1.29 5.94
CA SER A 213 7.32 -1.66 4.52
C SER A 213 6.02 -2.12 3.91
N ILE A 214 5.09 -2.64 4.69
CA ILE A 214 3.77 -3.09 4.21
C ILE A 214 2.81 -1.90 4.10
N THR A 215 3.01 -0.86 4.90
CA THR A 215 2.22 0.38 4.85
C THR A 215 2.72 1.37 3.78
N GLU A 216 3.94 1.17 3.25
CA GLU A 216 4.52 1.96 2.15
C GLU A 216 4.23 1.33 0.79
#